data_AF-A0A914CH14-F1
#
_entry.id   AF-A0A914CH14-F1
#
_cell.length_a   1.000
_cell.length_b   1.000
_cell.length_c   1.000
_cell.angle_alpha   90.00
_cell.angle_beta   90.00
_cell.angle_gamma   90.00
#
_symmetry.space_group_name_H-M   'P 1'
#
loop_
_entity.id
_entity.type
_entity.pdbx_description
1 polymer ?
#
loop_
_entity_poly.entity_id
_entity_poly.type
_entity_poly.pdbx_seq_one_letter_code
_entity_poly.pdbx_strand_id
1 'polypeptide(L)'
;MAKRSRTKIGLNDMKKLEKKHQEDQKFLRQRLALIKCEKCVWFNWNKIICNDGICKPYDEELELPLYRNKDHINRLGVAKIYPHTKEVIDNALKKIH
;
A
#
# COMPACT_ATOMS: atom_id res chain seq x y z
N MET A 1 -15.65 19.73 17.21
CA MET A 1 -14.89 18.62 16.57
C MET A 1 -15.73 18.07 15.41
N ALA A 2 -15.33 18.33 14.16
CA ALA A 2 -16.08 17.85 12.99
C ALA A 2 -15.89 16.33 12.83
N LYS A 3 -16.97 15.56 12.98
CA LYS A 3 -17.03 14.14 12.58
C LYS A 3 -16.86 14.10 11.06
N ARG A 4 -15.65 13.86 10.57
CA ARG A 4 -15.44 13.50 9.15
C ARG A 4 -16.14 12.16 8.93
N SER A 5 -17.36 12.21 8.41
CA SER A 5 -18.07 11.04 7.90
C SER A 5 -17.11 10.28 7.00
N ARG A 6 -16.86 9.00 7.31
CA ARG A 6 -16.15 8.10 6.40
C ARG A 6 -17.15 7.74 5.31
N THR A 7 -17.24 8.57 4.28
CA THR A 7 -18.13 8.29 3.16
C THR A 7 -17.60 7.05 2.44
N LYS A 8 -18.44 6.01 2.35
CA LYS A 8 -18.18 4.85 1.52
C LYS A 8 -17.87 5.32 0.10
N ILE A 9 -16.86 4.71 -0.53
CA ILE A 9 -16.48 5.07 -1.89
C ILE A 9 -17.42 4.35 -2.85
N GLY A 10 -18.03 5.06 -3.80
CA GLY A 10 -18.86 4.43 -4.83
C GLY A 10 -18.01 3.57 -5.79
N LEU A 11 -18.63 2.56 -6.42
CA LEU A 11 -17.96 1.63 -7.35
C LEU A 11 -17.17 2.33 -8.47
N ASN A 12 -17.72 3.41 -9.03
CA ASN A 12 -17.03 4.19 -10.07
C ASN A 12 -15.82 4.95 -9.54
N ASP A 13 -15.85 5.39 -8.29
CA ASP A 13 -14.74 6.08 -7.64
C ASP A 13 -13.65 5.09 -7.22
N MET A 14 -14.03 3.87 -6.82
CA MET A 14 -13.08 2.76 -6.61
C MET A 14 -12.30 2.47 -7.90
N LYS A 15 -12.98 2.27 -9.04
CA LYS A 15 -12.31 2.04 -10.34
C LYS A 15 -11.38 3.17 -10.76
N LYS A 16 -11.79 4.43 -10.52
CA LYS A 16 -10.92 5.60 -10.79
C LYS A 16 -9.68 5.61 -9.90
N LEU A 17 -9.82 5.27 -8.63
CA LEU A 17 -8.71 5.16 -7.68
C LEU A 17 -7.74 4.04 -8.10
N GLU A 18 -8.25 2.86 -8.47
CA GLU A 18 -7.43 1.75 -8.96
C GLU A 18 -6.60 2.14 -10.17
N LYS A 19 -7.24 2.71 -11.21
CA LYS A 19 -6.57 3.12 -12.44
C LYS A 19 -5.45 4.12 -12.17
N LYS A 20 -5.74 5.15 -11.36
CA LYS A 20 -4.76 6.17 -11.02
C LYS A 20 -3.59 5.60 -10.22
N HIS A 21 -3.88 4.76 -9.22
CA HIS A 21 -2.82 4.10 -8.46
C HIS A 21 -1.97 3.19 -9.34
N GLN A 22 -2.54 2.48 -10.32
CA GLN A 22 -1.74 1.70 -11.26
C GLN A 22 -0.78 2.55 -12.10
N GLU A 23 -1.25 3.72 -12.57
CA GLU A 23 -0.43 4.67 -13.32
C GLU A 23 0.71 5.22 -12.46
N ASP A 24 0.41 5.68 -11.23
CA ASP A 24 1.40 6.20 -10.29
C ASP A 24 2.45 5.12 -9.91
N GLN A 25 2.02 3.86 -9.75
CA GLN A 25 2.88 2.74 -9.37
C GLN A 25 3.73 2.18 -10.51
N LYS A 26 3.41 2.48 -11.77
CA LYS A 26 4.17 1.97 -12.92
C LYS A 26 5.63 2.42 -12.87
N PHE A 27 5.86 3.70 -12.67
CA PHE A 27 7.22 4.28 -12.60
C PHE A 27 7.96 3.86 -11.33
N LEU A 28 7.27 3.78 -10.19
CA LEU A 28 7.89 3.36 -8.94
C LEU A 28 8.43 1.92 -9.05
N ARG A 29 7.62 0.98 -9.58
CA ARG A 29 8.05 -0.42 -9.76
C ARG A 29 9.29 -0.55 -10.65
N GLN A 30 9.35 0.21 -11.74
CA GLN A 30 10.52 0.24 -12.62
C GLN A 30 11.76 0.73 -11.90
N ARG A 31 11.65 1.81 -11.10
CA ARG A 31 12.78 2.34 -10.32
C ARG A 31 13.24 1.39 -9.22
N LEU A 32 12.31 0.73 -8.53
CA LEU A 32 12.64 -0.23 -7.48
C LEU A 32 13.38 -1.46 -8.03
N ALA A 33 13.04 -1.90 -9.26
CA ALA A 33 13.74 -3.00 -9.92
C ALA A 33 15.22 -2.72 -10.22
N LEU A 34 15.64 -1.44 -10.22
CA LEU A 34 17.03 -1.06 -10.46
C LEU A 34 17.89 -1.10 -9.21
N ILE A 35 17.30 -1.25 -8.02
CA ILE A 35 18.06 -1.18 -6.77
C ILE A 35 18.69 -2.54 -6.48
N LYS A 36 20.03 -2.60 -6.51
CA LYS A 36 20.83 -3.83 -6.36
C LYS A 36 21.68 -3.78 -5.09
N CYS A 37 21.05 -3.66 -3.92
CA CYS A 37 21.77 -3.73 -2.65
C CYS A 37 21.63 -5.11 -2.02
N GLU A 38 22.72 -5.88 -1.99
CA GLU A 38 22.76 -7.25 -1.42
C GLU A 38 22.70 -7.26 0.11
N LYS A 39 23.08 -6.15 0.75
CA LYS A 39 23.05 -5.98 2.21
C LYS A 39 21.74 -5.39 2.73
N CYS A 40 20.82 -5.03 1.83
CA CYS A 40 19.57 -4.37 2.18
C CYS A 40 18.41 -5.35 2.14
N VAL A 41 17.52 -5.27 3.12
CA VAL A 41 16.23 -5.96 3.06
C VAL A 41 15.21 -5.08 2.37
N TRP A 42 14.72 -5.56 1.23
CA TRP A 42 13.72 -4.86 0.44
C TRP A 42 12.31 -5.25 0.87
N PHE A 43 11.49 -4.24 1.12
CA PHE A 43 10.07 -4.44 1.38
C PHE A 43 9.21 -3.58 0.46
N ASN A 44 8.30 -4.24 -0.25
CA ASN A 44 7.42 -3.59 -1.22
C ASN A 44 5.99 -3.55 -0.69
N TRP A 45 5.61 -2.41 -0.11
CA TRP A 45 4.24 -2.15 0.38
C TRP A 45 3.17 -2.36 -0.69
N ASN A 46 3.51 -2.19 -1.96
CA ASN A 46 2.56 -2.40 -3.03
C ASN A 46 2.11 -3.84 -3.14
N LYS A 47 2.87 -4.84 -2.69
CA LYS A 47 2.40 -6.24 -2.73
C LYS A 47 1.23 -6.52 -1.79
N ILE A 48 1.02 -5.66 -0.78
CA ILE A 48 -0.07 -5.80 0.20
C ILE A 48 -1.36 -5.21 -0.35
N ILE A 49 -1.22 -4.18 -1.19
CA ILE A 49 -2.32 -3.37 -1.72
C ILE A 49 -2.63 -3.76 -3.17
N CYS A 50 -1.65 -4.34 -3.86
CA CYS A 50 -1.74 -4.76 -5.25
C CYS A 50 -1.56 -6.27 -5.36
N ASN A 51 -2.57 -6.93 -5.91
CA ASN A 51 -2.53 -8.35 -6.22
C ASN A 51 -2.53 -8.53 -7.75
N ASP A 52 -1.64 -9.37 -8.28
CA ASP A 52 -1.48 -9.62 -9.73
C ASP A 52 -1.42 -8.36 -10.62
N GLY A 53 -0.78 -7.29 -10.12
CA GLY A 53 -0.63 -6.02 -10.82
C GLY A 53 -1.85 -5.08 -10.73
N ILE A 54 -2.96 -5.54 -10.15
CA ILE A 54 -4.15 -4.74 -9.85
C ILE A 54 -4.02 -4.17 -8.45
N CYS A 55 -3.98 -2.85 -8.34
CA CYS A 55 -3.83 -2.14 -7.07
C CYS A 55 -5.20 -1.71 -6.56
N LYS A 56 -5.57 -2.17 -5.37
CA LYS A 56 -6.81 -1.79 -4.67
C LYS A 56 -6.47 -0.86 -3.51
N PRO A 57 -6.45 0.47 -3.72
CA PRO A 57 -6.06 1.45 -2.69
C PRO A 57 -7.15 1.68 -1.62
N TYR A 58 -8.05 0.72 -1.46
CA TYR A 58 -9.17 0.72 -0.55
C TYR A 58 -9.31 -0.67 0.08
N ASP A 59 -10.01 -0.72 1.20
CA ASP A 59 -10.40 -1.98 1.81
C ASP A 59 -11.70 -2.47 1.18
N GLU A 60 -11.69 -3.69 0.65
CA GLU A 60 -12.82 -4.24 -0.10
C GLU A 60 -14.03 -4.53 0.78
N GLU A 61 -13.81 -4.98 2.01
CA GLU A 61 -14.90 -5.33 2.94
C GLU A 61 -15.55 -4.07 3.50
N LEU A 62 -14.73 -3.06 3.84
CA LEU A 62 -15.21 -1.83 4.45
C LEU A 62 -15.62 -0.76 3.42
N GLU A 63 -15.23 -0.91 2.15
CA GLU A 63 -15.40 0.08 1.08
C GLU A 63 -14.79 1.46 1.44
N LEU A 64 -13.68 1.43 2.17
CA LEU A 64 -13.01 2.62 2.69
C LEU A 64 -11.61 2.79 2.09
N PRO A 65 -11.18 4.02 1.79
CA PRO A 65 -9.85 4.23 1.25
C PRO A 65 -8.79 3.83 2.28
N LEU A 66 -7.66 3.30 1.83
CA LEU A 66 -6.48 3.07 2.68
C LEU A 66 -5.61 4.32 2.78
N TYR A 67 -5.84 5.29 1.90
CA TYR A 67 -5.10 6.54 1.82
C TYR A 67 -5.97 7.72 2.25
N ARG A 68 -5.37 8.72 2.90
CA ARG A 68 -6.05 9.99 3.21
C ARG A 68 -6.03 10.94 2.02
N ASN A 69 -4.93 10.92 1.27
CA ASN A 69 -4.68 11.67 0.05
C ASN A 69 -3.64 10.90 -0.79
N LYS A 70 -3.12 11.49 -1.86
CA LYS A 70 -2.20 10.77 -2.78
C LYS A 70 -0.91 10.26 -2.14
N ASP A 71 -0.47 10.89 -1.05
CA ASP A 71 0.87 10.65 -0.48
C ASP A 71 0.83 10.00 0.90
N HIS A 72 -0.28 10.16 1.63
CA HIS A 72 -0.38 9.75 3.02
C HIS A 72 -1.35 8.58 3.16
N ILE A 73 -0.83 7.48 3.69
CA ILE A 73 -1.63 6.36 4.16
C ILE A 73 -2.42 6.77 5.41
N ASN A 74 -3.66 6.31 5.53
CA ASN A 74 -4.48 6.57 6.70
C ASN A 74 -4.35 5.42 7.72
N ARG A 75 -5.03 5.54 8.87
CA ARG A 75 -4.97 4.54 9.94
C ARG A 75 -5.36 3.12 9.49
N LEU A 76 -6.33 2.99 8.59
CA LEU A 76 -6.75 1.69 8.06
C LEU A 76 -5.66 1.10 7.17
N GLY A 77 -5.06 1.90 6.30
CA GLY A 77 -3.92 1.48 5.50
C GLY A 77 -2.71 1.07 6.35
N VAL A 78 -2.37 1.83 7.39
CA VAL A 78 -1.28 1.46 8.31
C VAL A 78 -1.57 0.12 8.98
N ALA A 79 -2.80 -0.08 9.47
CA ALA A 79 -3.19 -1.34 10.10
C ALA A 79 -3.05 -2.54 9.15
N LYS A 80 -3.28 -2.35 7.84
CA LYS A 80 -3.12 -3.38 6.81
C LYS A 80 -1.65 -3.66 6.47
N ILE A 81 -0.80 -2.63 6.44
CA ILE A 81 0.61 -2.76 6.03
C ILE A 81 1.54 -3.16 7.17
N TYR A 82 1.26 -2.71 8.39
CA TYR A 82 2.16 -2.85 9.53
C TYR A 82 2.52 -4.30 9.87
N PRO A 83 1.58 -5.27 9.92
CA PRO A 83 1.93 -6.67 10.24
C PRO A 83 2.97 -7.25 9.30
N HIS A 84 2.82 -7.04 7.99
CA HIS A 84 3.78 -7.51 6.99
C HIS A 84 5.12 -6.77 7.06
N THR A 85 5.10 -5.46 7.36
CA THR A 85 6.33 -4.68 7.55
C THR A 85 7.12 -5.23 8.75
N LYS A 86 6.40 -5.49 9.85
CA LYS A 86 6.98 -6.04 11.06
C LYS A 86 7.59 -7.41 10.81
N GLU A 87 6.89 -8.30 10.10
CA GLU A 87 7.40 -9.61 9.72
C GLU A 87 8.72 -9.52 8.94
N VAL A 88 8.80 -8.62 7.95
CA VAL A 88 10.03 -8.47 7.16
C VAL A 88 11.18 -7.92 7.98
N ILE A 89 10.93 -6.97 8.88
CA ILE A 89 11.93 -6.46 9.82
C ILE A 89 12.38 -7.57 10.77
N ASP A 90 11.46 -8.30 11.38
CA ASP A 90 11.77 -9.37 12.33
C ASP A 90 12.59 -10.49 11.64
N ASN A 91 12.27 -10.82 10.39
CA ASN A 91 13.04 -11.76 9.57
C ASN A 91 14.41 -11.22 9.14
N ALA A 92 14.54 -9.91 8.89
CA ALA A 92 15.81 -9.28 8.61
C ALA A 92 16.75 -9.35 9.81
N LEU A 93 16.23 -9.01 11.00
CA LEU A 93 16.99 -9.01 12.25
C LEU A 93 17.49 -10.40 12.64
N LYS A 94 16.71 -11.46 12.37
CA LYS A 94 17.15 -12.85 12.58
C LYS A 94 18.35 -13.27 11.74
N LYS A 95 18.57 -12.64 10.57
CA LYS A 95 19.69 -12.96 9.66
C LYS A 95 21.00 -12.27 10.05
N ILE A 96 20.97 -11.37 11.03
CA ILE A 96 22.13 -10.60 11.50
C ILE A 96 22.84 -11.33 12.67
N HIS A 97 22.25 -12.43 13.17
CA HIS A 97 22.84 -13.35 14.15
C HIS A 97 23.26 -14.65 13.49
#